data_AF-A0A950FC14-F1
#
_entry.id   AF-A0A950FC14-F1
#
_cell.length_a   1.000
_cell.length_b   1.000
_cell.length_c   1.000
_cell.angle_alpha   90.00
_cell.angle_beta   90.00
_cell.angle_gamma   90.00
#
_symmetry.space_group_name_H-M   'P 1'
#
loop_
_entity.id
_entity.type
_entity.pdbx_description
1 polymer ?
#
loop_
_entity_poly.entity_id
_entity_poly.type
_entity_poly.pdbx_seq_one_letter_code
_entity_poly.pdbx_strand_id
1 'polypeptide(L)'
;MFEPSVRPSTLTAGDRRQLLAMRPWRSDERRIIVRGLFGRAAIAIEPAIVAVLFSAFGLRLLRLGTDGNPDHGGLQLLAPIFLLGAAMFAVYAILLLATPFRALRETFQPIFVVDGYVRTRGRDDFSQRGFNGYVAVLLHDHRVACEWPTVGVGDLPNRTDAAHMEFSEYGGIHTIDGRPTGVLPAAFSNIGVRSNEPP
;
A
#
# COMPACT_ATOMS: atom_id res chain seq x y z
N MET A 1 35.13 13.52 7.66
CA MET A 1 35.34 12.29 8.46
C MET A 1 33.98 11.61 8.52
N PHE A 2 33.76 10.58 7.70
CA PHE A 2 32.48 9.87 7.65
C PHE A 2 32.51 8.81 8.74
N GLU A 3 31.79 9.05 9.85
CA GLU A 3 31.51 7.98 10.80
C GLU A 3 30.70 6.88 10.07
N PRO A 4 31.07 5.60 10.21
CA PRO A 4 30.24 4.52 9.69
C PRO A 4 28.88 4.62 10.36
N SER A 5 27.83 4.84 9.55
CA SER A 5 26.46 5.02 10.03
C SER A 5 25.97 3.73 10.69
N VAL A 6 26.20 3.57 12.00
CA VAL A 6 25.58 2.52 12.78
C VAL A 6 24.08 2.77 12.68
N ARG A 7 23.35 1.89 11.98
CA ARG A 7 21.89 2.00 11.90
C ARG A 7 21.36 1.96 13.33
N PRO A 8 20.60 3.00 13.78
CA PRO A 8 19.99 2.95 15.09
C PRO A 8 19.13 1.69 15.20
N SER A 9 19.14 1.05 16.37
CA SER A 9 18.41 -0.20 16.57
C SER A 9 16.93 0.02 16.30
N THR A 10 16.41 -0.66 15.28
CA THR A 10 14.99 -0.63 14.93
C THR A 10 14.23 -1.56 15.85
N LEU A 11 13.16 -1.07 16.47
CA LEU A 11 12.27 -1.90 17.26
C LEU A 11 11.62 -2.98 16.38
N THR A 12 11.47 -4.18 16.93
CA THR A 12 10.66 -5.21 16.29
C THR A 12 9.17 -4.89 16.44
N ALA A 13 8.31 -5.59 15.69
CA ALA A 13 6.86 -5.45 15.84
C ALA A 13 6.36 -5.87 17.23
N GLY A 14 7.06 -6.81 17.89
CA GLY A 14 6.79 -7.20 19.26
C GLY A 14 7.13 -6.08 20.24
N ASP A 15 8.34 -5.52 20.12
CA ASP A 15 8.81 -4.45 21.00
C ASP A 15 7.93 -3.21 20.91
N ARG A 16 7.49 -2.83 19.70
CA ARG A 16 6.55 -1.71 19.52
C ARG A 16 5.27 -1.90 20.30
N ARG A 17 4.67 -3.10 20.27
CA ARG A 17 3.42 -3.39 20.99
C ARG A 17 3.59 -3.43 22.51
N GLN A 18 4.80 -3.64 23.00
CA GLN A 18 5.10 -3.66 24.43
C GLN A 18 5.50 -2.28 24.97
N LEU A 19 6.20 -1.48 24.15
CA LEU A 19 6.81 -0.23 24.57
C LEU A 19 5.99 1.01 24.24
N LEU A 20 5.17 0.97 23.18
CA LEU A 20 4.47 2.15 22.69
C LEU A 20 3.01 2.16 23.13
N ALA A 21 2.50 3.35 23.43
CA ALA A 21 1.08 3.55 23.64
C ALA A 21 0.32 3.22 22.34
N MET A 22 -0.84 2.59 22.48
CA MET A 22 -1.65 2.15 21.35
C MET A 22 -3.06 2.69 21.48
N ARG A 23 -3.64 3.10 20.36
CA ARG A 23 -5.06 3.42 20.27
C ARG A 23 -5.73 2.66 19.13
N PRO A 24 -7.04 2.36 19.25
CA PRO A 24 -7.81 1.84 18.13
C PRO A 24 -8.00 2.90 17.04
N TRP A 25 -8.27 2.41 15.84
CA TRP A 25 -8.75 3.25 14.73
C TRP A 25 -10.10 3.87 15.05
N ARG A 26 -10.26 5.15 14.70
CA ARG A 26 -11.53 5.85 14.78
C ARG A 26 -12.41 5.48 13.58
N SER A 27 -13.73 5.57 13.76
CA SER A 27 -14.70 5.27 12.69
C SER A 27 -14.51 6.16 11.46
N ASP A 28 -14.12 7.43 11.66
CA ASP A 28 -13.91 8.37 10.56
C ASP A 28 -12.64 8.06 9.76
N GLU A 29 -11.57 7.64 10.43
CA GLU A 29 -10.32 7.17 9.80
C GLU A 29 -10.57 5.92 8.96
N ARG A 30 -11.35 4.97 9.49
CA ARG A 30 -11.75 3.76 8.74
C ARG A 30 -12.59 4.10 7.52
N ARG A 31 -13.50 5.08 7.63
CA ARG A 31 -14.36 5.49 6.50
C ARG A 31 -13.53 6.02 5.34
N ILE A 32 -12.46 6.76 5.60
CA ILE A 32 -11.55 7.26 4.56
C ILE A 32 -10.89 6.10 3.81
N ILE A 33 -10.39 5.10 4.55
CA ILE A 33 -9.75 3.92 3.94
C ILE A 33 -10.75 3.10 3.13
N VAL A 34 -11.94 2.88 3.69
CA VAL A 34 -13.02 2.16 3.00
C VAL A 34 -13.43 2.88 1.71
N ARG A 35 -13.54 4.22 1.73
CA ARG A 35 -13.82 5.01 0.52
C ARG A 35 -12.71 4.86 -0.52
N GLY A 36 -11.44 4.94 -0.11
CA GLY A 36 -10.30 4.70 -0.99
C GLY A 36 -10.27 3.28 -1.59
N LEU A 37 -10.64 2.27 -0.79
CA LEU A 37 -10.82 0.88 -1.22
C LEU A 37 -11.90 0.78 -2.29
N PHE A 38 -13.08 1.38 -2.09
CA PHE A 38 -14.14 1.37 -3.10
C PHE A 38 -13.75 2.08 -4.38
N GLY A 39 -13.05 3.21 -4.30
CA GLY A 39 -12.54 3.92 -5.47
C GLY A 39 -11.56 3.08 -6.30
N ARG A 40 -10.64 2.36 -5.64
CA ARG A 40 -9.72 1.44 -6.34
C ARG A 40 -10.40 0.16 -6.81
N ALA A 41 -11.37 -0.35 -6.06
CA ALA A 41 -12.16 -1.50 -6.46
C ALA A 41 -12.94 -1.20 -7.75
N ALA A 42 -13.46 0.02 -7.91
CA ALA A 42 -14.12 0.44 -9.15
C ALA A 42 -13.21 0.32 -10.38
N ILE A 43 -11.91 0.64 -10.24
CA ILE A 43 -10.92 0.48 -11.32
C ILE A 43 -10.66 -1.00 -11.61
N ALA A 44 -10.72 -1.86 -10.60
CA ALA A 44 -10.51 -3.31 -10.76
C ALA A 44 -11.74 -4.04 -11.33
N ILE A 45 -12.93 -3.43 -11.35
CA ILE A 45 -14.15 -4.03 -11.92
C ILE A 45 -13.97 -4.32 -13.41
N GLU A 46 -13.41 -3.37 -14.16
CA GLU A 46 -13.24 -3.50 -15.61
C GLU A 46 -12.41 -4.74 -15.99
N PRO A 47 -11.17 -4.93 -15.50
CA PRO A 47 -10.40 -6.13 -15.83
C PRO A 47 -11.04 -7.40 -15.25
N ALA A 48 -11.76 -7.32 -14.12
CA ALA A 48 -12.48 -8.47 -13.58
C ALA A 48 -13.63 -8.93 -14.50
N ILE A 49 -14.40 -8.01 -15.06
CA ILE A 49 -15.47 -8.32 -16.01
C ILE A 49 -14.87 -8.95 -17.27
N VAL A 50 -13.79 -8.39 -17.81
CA VAL A 50 -13.11 -8.95 -18.99
C VAL A 50 -12.60 -10.36 -18.70
N ALA A 51 -12.01 -10.60 -17.53
CA ALA A 51 -11.56 -11.92 -17.12
C ALA A 51 -12.71 -12.94 -17.06
N VAL A 52 -13.86 -12.55 -16.51
CA VAL A 52 -15.07 -13.41 -16.44
C VAL A 52 -15.60 -13.72 -17.84
N LEU A 53 -15.72 -12.70 -18.70
CA LEU A 53 -16.19 -12.89 -20.08
C LEU A 53 -15.26 -13.81 -20.86
N PHE A 54 -13.95 -13.57 -20.81
CA PHE A 54 -12.96 -14.41 -21.50
C PHE A 54 -12.95 -15.85 -20.96
N SER A 55 -13.12 -16.02 -19.64
CA SER A 55 -13.25 -17.35 -19.03
C SER A 55 -14.50 -18.06 -19.56
N ALA A 56 -15.65 -17.39 -19.56
CA ALA A 56 -16.91 -17.95 -20.04
C ALA A 56 -16.83 -18.33 -21.53
N PHE A 57 -16.27 -17.46 -22.36
CA PHE A 57 -16.04 -17.72 -23.78
C PHE A 57 -15.07 -18.89 -24.00
N GLY A 58 -13.91 -18.90 -23.32
CA GLY A 58 -12.93 -19.98 -23.42
C GLY A 58 -13.50 -21.34 -23.01
N LEU A 59 -14.22 -21.40 -21.88
CA LEU A 59 -14.87 -22.62 -21.41
C LEU A 59 -15.99 -23.08 -22.36
N ARG A 60 -16.75 -22.15 -22.94
CA ARG A 60 -17.78 -22.47 -23.93
C ARG A 60 -17.18 -23.02 -25.21
N LEU A 61 -16.09 -22.41 -25.71
CA LEU A 61 -15.36 -22.88 -26.89
C LEU A 61 -14.73 -24.26 -26.68
N LEU A 62 -14.17 -24.52 -25.50
CA LEU A 62 -13.70 -25.87 -25.13
C LEU A 62 -14.84 -26.87 -25.20
N ARG A 63 -15.96 -26.57 -24.54
CA ARG A 63 -17.11 -27.49 -24.49
C ARG A 63 -17.66 -27.79 -25.89
N LEU A 64 -17.80 -26.78 -26.74
CA LEU A 64 -18.26 -26.94 -28.13
C LEU A 64 -17.20 -27.65 -28.99
N GLY A 65 -15.92 -27.33 -28.83
CA GLY A 65 -14.85 -27.97 -29.58
C GLY A 65 -14.66 -29.46 -29.27
N THR A 66 -15.17 -29.92 -28.13
CA THR A 66 -15.10 -31.33 -27.69
C THR A 66 -16.42 -32.09 -27.80
N ASP A 67 -17.49 -31.50 -28.34
CA ASP A 67 -18.82 -32.12 -28.37
C ASP A 67 -19.03 -33.15 -29.49
N GLY A 68 -18.04 -33.32 -30.36
CA GLY A 68 -18.07 -34.28 -31.47
C GLY A 68 -18.84 -33.80 -32.70
N ASN A 69 -19.34 -32.55 -32.71
CA ASN A 69 -19.99 -31.98 -33.88
C ASN A 69 -18.94 -31.50 -34.91
N PRO A 70 -19.00 -31.95 -36.18
CA PRO A 70 -18.08 -31.49 -37.23
C PRO A 70 -18.12 -29.98 -37.48
N ASP A 71 -19.24 -29.31 -37.25
CA ASP A 71 -19.39 -27.85 -37.42
C ASP A 71 -18.59 -27.04 -36.38
N HIS A 72 -18.16 -27.68 -35.29
CA HIS A 72 -17.37 -27.06 -34.21
C HIS A 72 -15.87 -27.38 -34.31
N GLY A 73 -15.44 -27.99 -35.42
CA GLY A 73 -14.05 -28.33 -35.67
C GLY A 73 -13.12 -27.13 -35.50
N GLY A 74 -12.07 -27.29 -34.69
CA GLY A 74 -11.04 -26.26 -34.49
C GLY A 74 -11.33 -25.21 -33.42
N LEU A 75 -12.55 -25.12 -32.86
CA LEU A 75 -12.87 -24.18 -31.78
C LEU A 75 -12.02 -24.40 -30.51
N GLN A 76 -11.64 -25.66 -30.26
CA GLN A 76 -10.74 -26.03 -29.17
C GLN A 76 -9.34 -25.40 -29.26
N LEU A 77 -8.90 -24.99 -30.46
CA LEU A 77 -7.61 -24.31 -30.66
C LEU A 77 -7.65 -22.83 -30.24
N LEU A 78 -8.83 -22.20 -30.31
CA LEU A 78 -9.03 -20.82 -29.91
C LEU A 78 -9.20 -20.68 -28.39
N ALA A 79 -9.75 -21.69 -27.73
CA ALA A 79 -10.06 -21.64 -26.31
C ALA A 79 -8.84 -21.32 -25.40
N PRO A 80 -7.63 -21.88 -25.61
CA PRO A 80 -6.44 -21.51 -24.83
C PRO A 80 -6.10 -20.01 -24.88
N ILE A 81 -6.35 -19.33 -26.02
CA ILE A 81 -6.07 -17.89 -26.16
C ILE A 81 -6.99 -17.09 -25.24
N PHE A 82 -8.29 -17.42 -25.23
CA PHE A 82 -9.26 -16.77 -24.33
C PHE A 82 -8.97 -17.07 -22.86
N LEU A 83 -8.62 -18.32 -22.52
CA LEU A 83 -8.29 -18.69 -21.14
C LEU A 83 -6.99 -18.02 -20.65
N LEU A 84 -5.98 -17.89 -21.52
CA LEU A 84 -4.76 -17.16 -21.19
C LEU A 84 -5.05 -15.67 -20.98
N GLY A 85 -5.85 -15.05 -21.85
CA GLY A 85 -6.30 -13.68 -21.68
C GLY A 85 -7.07 -13.48 -20.37
N ALA A 86 -7.99 -14.40 -20.05
CA ALA A 86 -8.72 -14.39 -18.79
C ALA A 86 -7.77 -14.44 -17.58
N ALA A 87 -6.77 -15.32 -17.61
CA ALA A 87 -5.78 -15.45 -16.55
C ALA A 87 -4.99 -14.14 -16.38
N MET A 88 -4.55 -13.51 -17.47
CA MET A 88 -3.83 -12.24 -17.43
C MET A 88 -4.67 -11.11 -16.82
N PHE A 89 -5.92 -10.97 -17.26
CA PHE A 89 -6.84 -9.96 -16.70
C PHE A 89 -7.20 -10.24 -15.24
N ALA A 90 -7.36 -11.51 -14.85
CA ALA A 90 -7.59 -11.91 -13.47
C ALA A 90 -6.38 -11.56 -12.58
N VAL A 91 -5.17 -11.89 -13.01
CA VAL A 91 -3.93 -11.53 -12.29
C VAL A 91 -3.83 -10.02 -12.15
N TYR A 92 -4.09 -9.27 -13.22
CA TYR A 92 -4.07 -7.81 -13.18
C TYR A 92 -5.09 -7.23 -12.20
N ALA A 93 -6.34 -7.72 -12.20
CA ALA A 93 -7.37 -7.32 -11.25
C ALA A 93 -6.97 -7.62 -9.79
N ILE A 94 -6.38 -8.80 -9.54
CA ILE A 94 -5.87 -9.18 -8.22
C ILE A 94 -4.75 -8.23 -7.77
N LEU A 95 -3.80 -7.91 -8.66
CA LEU A 95 -2.70 -6.99 -8.35
C LEU A 95 -3.21 -5.58 -8.03
N LEU A 96 -4.21 -5.08 -8.76
CA LEU A 96 -4.86 -3.80 -8.47
C LEU A 96 -5.53 -3.78 -7.09
N LEU A 97 -6.14 -4.89 -6.69
CA LEU A 97 -6.80 -5.03 -5.39
C LEU A 97 -5.83 -5.32 -4.23
N ALA A 98 -4.62 -5.81 -4.50
CA ALA A 98 -3.65 -6.17 -3.47
C ALA A 98 -3.31 -4.99 -2.53
N THR A 99 -3.04 -3.81 -3.10
CA THR A 99 -2.71 -2.61 -2.32
C THR A 99 -3.86 -2.16 -1.41
N PRO A 100 -5.11 -1.99 -1.89
CA PRO A 100 -6.20 -1.58 -1.01
C PRO A 100 -6.63 -2.68 -0.02
N PHE A 101 -6.47 -3.98 -0.33
CA PHE A 101 -6.65 -5.04 0.68
C PHE A 101 -5.62 -4.97 1.80
N ARG A 102 -4.35 -4.65 1.49
CA ARG A 102 -3.33 -4.41 2.52
C ARG A 102 -3.72 -3.23 3.41
N ALA A 103 -4.12 -2.11 2.83
CA ALA A 103 -4.60 -0.94 3.56
C ALA A 103 -5.83 -1.23 4.44
N LEU A 104 -6.78 -2.05 3.96
CA LEU A 104 -7.91 -2.48 4.78
C LEU A 104 -7.44 -3.36 5.95
N ARG A 105 -6.52 -4.30 5.70
CA ARG A 105 -5.96 -5.15 6.74
C ARG A 105 -5.25 -4.34 7.84
N GLU A 106 -4.65 -3.21 7.48
CA GLU A 106 -4.00 -2.30 8.42
C GLU A 106 -4.97 -1.66 9.41
N THR A 107 -6.25 -1.48 9.04
CA THR A 107 -7.27 -0.94 9.96
C THR A 107 -7.57 -1.84 11.17
N PHE A 108 -7.12 -3.10 11.11
CA PHE A 108 -7.20 -4.06 12.21
C PHE A 108 -5.96 -4.05 13.11
N GLN A 109 -4.89 -3.36 12.72
CA GLN A 109 -3.71 -3.15 13.57
C GLN A 109 -3.89 -1.87 14.41
N PRO A 110 -3.31 -1.78 15.61
CA PRO A 110 -3.37 -0.56 16.42
C PRO A 110 -2.60 0.59 15.77
N ILE A 111 -3.00 1.82 16.08
CA ILE A 111 -2.21 3.03 15.81
C ILE A 111 -1.30 3.25 17.01
N PHE A 112 -0.01 3.42 16.75
CA PHE A 112 0.99 3.68 17.77
C PHE A 112 1.07 5.19 18.02
N VAL A 113 1.13 5.55 19.30
CA VAL A 113 1.27 6.93 19.76
C VAL A 113 2.65 7.05 20.42
N VAL A 114 3.44 8.00 19.93
CA VAL A 114 4.81 8.22 20.39
C VAL A 114 5.03 9.70 20.66
N ASP A 115 5.57 9.98 21.84
CA ASP A 115 6.20 11.26 22.15
C ASP A 115 7.72 11.08 22.01
N GLY A 116 8.30 11.68 20.98
CA GLY A 116 9.67 11.37 20.59
C GLY A 116 10.16 12.30 19.48
N TYR A 117 10.83 11.75 18.47
CA TYR A 117 11.37 12.55 17.38
C TYR A 117 10.95 12.03 16.01
N VAL A 118 10.62 12.94 15.10
CA VAL A 118 10.56 12.65 13.67
C VAL A 118 11.93 12.93 13.07
N ARG A 119 12.44 11.98 12.28
CA ARG A 119 13.69 12.14 11.55
C ARG A 119 13.47 12.00 10.07
N THR A 120 13.89 12.98 9.29
CA THR A 120 14.03 12.88 7.84
C THR A 120 15.49 12.65 7.49
N ARG A 121 15.75 11.79 6.50
CA ARG A 121 17.09 11.60 5.94
C ARG A 121 17.00 11.51 4.42
N GLY A 122 17.98 12.09 3.74
CA GLY A 122 18.13 11.98 2.30
C GLY A 122 18.44 10.54 1.85
N ARG A 123 18.54 10.38 0.53
CA ARG A 123 18.88 9.10 -0.08
C ARG A 123 20.28 8.63 0.35
N ASP A 124 20.42 7.34 0.57
CA ASP A 124 21.70 6.64 0.80
C ASP A 124 21.98 5.61 -0.31
N ASP A 125 23.14 4.97 -0.26
CA ASP A 125 23.55 3.94 -1.24
C ASP A 125 22.63 2.70 -1.24
N PHE A 126 21.83 2.51 -0.18
CA PHE A 126 20.89 1.40 -0.01
C PHE A 126 19.46 1.74 -0.40
N SER A 127 19.22 2.97 -0.85
CA SER A 127 17.89 3.43 -1.18
C SER A 127 17.39 2.83 -2.48
N GLN A 128 16.14 2.37 -2.50
CA GLN A 128 15.53 1.88 -3.74
C GLN A 128 15.33 3.03 -4.73
N ARG A 129 15.43 2.71 -6.03
CA ARG A 129 15.23 3.69 -7.11
C ARG A 129 13.82 4.26 -7.04
N GLY A 130 13.71 5.58 -7.20
CA GLY A 130 12.44 6.32 -7.18
C GLY A 130 12.07 6.91 -5.82
N PHE A 131 12.84 6.62 -4.76
CA PHE A 131 12.70 7.30 -3.48
C PHE A 131 13.68 8.44 -3.33
N ASN A 132 13.26 9.46 -2.59
CA ASN A 132 13.99 10.69 -2.37
C ASN A 132 14.51 10.83 -0.93
N GLY A 133 14.28 9.81 -0.11
CA GLY A 133 14.76 9.71 1.26
C GLY A 133 13.87 8.82 2.12
N TYR A 134 14.00 9.00 3.43
CA TYR A 134 13.24 8.28 4.44
C TYR A 134 12.76 9.20 5.55
N VAL A 135 11.60 8.86 6.10
CA VAL A 135 11.04 9.44 7.31
C VAL A 135 10.98 8.35 8.37
N ALA A 136 11.49 8.62 9.56
CA ALA A 136 11.49 7.71 10.70
C ALA A 136 10.83 8.35 11.92
N VAL A 137 10.11 7.55 12.69
CA VAL A 137 9.69 7.88 14.06
C VAL A 137 10.72 7.27 15.01
N LEU A 138 11.25 8.10 15.90
CA LEU A 138 12.20 7.72 16.93
C LEU A 138 11.56 7.85 18.31
N LEU A 139 11.95 6.96 19.22
CA LEU A 139 11.65 7.09 20.64
C LEU A 139 12.52 8.19 21.27
N HIS A 140 12.23 8.54 22.53
CA HIS A 140 13.03 9.49 23.32
C HIS A 140 14.51 9.10 23.43
N ASP A 141 14.85 7.82 23.28
CA ASP A 141 16.21 7.28 23.33
C ASP A 141 16.85 7.13 21.94
N HIS A 142 16.25 7.76 20.91
CA HIS A 142 16.67 7.73 19.51
C HIS A 142 16.64 6.34 18.84
N ARG A 143 16.06 5.31 19.46
CA ARG A 143 15.76 4.05 18.76
C ARG A 143 14.68 4.27 17.73
N VAL A 144 14.78 3.59 16.57
CA VAL A 144 13.81 3.72 15.49
C VAL A 144 12.57 2.90 15.83
N ALA A 145 11.44 3.56 16.04
CA ALA A 145 10.16 2.89 16.15
C ALA A 145 9.76 2.29 14.80
N CYS A 146 9.77 3.11 13.75
CA CYS A 146 9.47 2.70 12.38
C CYS A 146 10.06 3.70 11.37
N GLU A 147 10.32 3.26 10.14
CA GLU A 147 10.89 4.08 9.07
C GLU A 147 10.21 3.73 7.74
N TRP A 148 9.90 4.75 6.94
CA TRP A 148 9.24 4.61 5.64
C TRP A 148 10.02 5.34 4.56
N PRO A 149 10.09 4.78 3.34
CA PRO A 149 10.61 5.49 2.19
C PRO A 149 9.63 6.59 1.74
N THR A 150 10.17 7.69 1.23
CA THR A 150 9.38 8.79 0.67
C THR A 150 9.62 8.96 -0.83
N VAL A 151 8.61 9.48 -1.53
CA VAL A 151 8.67 9.82 -2.95
C VAL A 151 8.55 11.33 -3.08
N GLY A 152 9.40 11.95 -3.89
CA GLY A 152 9.41 13.40 -4.08
C GLY A 152 10.55 13.85 -5.00
N VAL A 153 10.61 15.16 -5.25
CA VAL A 153 11.68 15.77 -6.05
C VAL A 153 12.82 16.22 -5.14
N GLY A 154 14.04 15.82 -5.47
CA GLY A 154 15.24 16.17 -4.69
C GLY A 154 15.36 15.40 -3.38
N ASP A 155 16.55 15.42 -2.78
CA ASP A 155 16.80 14.69 -1.53
C ASP A 155 16.10 15.35 -0.34
N LEU A 156 15.50 14.53 0.53
CA LEU A 156 14.98 15.00 1.81
C LEU A 156 16.10 15.60 2.67
N PRO A 157 15.84 16.73 3.35
CA PRO A 157 16.80 17.29 4.28
C PRO A 157 17.05 16.31 5.43
N ASN A 158 18.28 16.26 5.93
CA ASN A 158 18.58 15.51 7.14
C ASN A 158 18.20 16.36 8.36
N ARG A 159 17.06 16.03 8.98
CA ARG A 159 16.47 16.81 10.08
C ARG A 159 15.92 15.87 11.13
N THR A 160 16.02 16.29 12.40
CA THR A 160 15.38 15.60 13.52
C THR A 160 14.68 16.63 14.38
N ASP A 161 13.37 16.47 14.57
CA ASP A 161 12.53 17.37 15.37
C ASP A 161 11.78 16.60 16.42
N ALA A 162 11.63 17.17 17.62
CA ALA A 162 10.76 16.62 18.64
C ALA A 162 9.30 16.81 18.21
N ALA A 163 8.48 15.77 18.34
CA ALA A 163 7.08 15.81 18.00
C ALA A 163 6.28 14.71 18.70
N HIS A 164 5.00 15.00 18.93
CA HIS A 164 4.02 13.99 19.29
C HIS A 164 3.41 13.39 18.03
N MET A 165 3.53 12.08 17.83
CA MET A 165 3.21 11.42 16.57
C MET A 165 2.25 10.26 16.77
N GLU A 166 1.31 10.12 15.84
CA GLU A 166 0.51 8.91 15.67
C GLU A 166 0.88 8.26 14.34
N PHE A 167 1.17 6.96 14.34
CA PHE A 167 1.58 6.26 13.13
C PHE A 167 1.08 4.80 13.10
N SER A 168 1.07 4.22 11.90
CA SER A 168 0.91 2.78 11.70
C SER A 168 2.09 2.20 10.94
N GLU A 169 2.47 0.96 11.22
CA GLU A 169 3.66 0.31 10.62
C GLU A 169 3.69 0.37 9.09
N TYR A 170 2.53 0.33 8.45
CA TYR A 170 2.42 0.23 6.99
C TYR A 170 1.85 1.51 6.36
N GLY A 171 1.05 2.26 7.12
CA GLY A 171 0.38 3.48 6.67
C GLY A 171 1.10 4.75 7.08
N GLY A 172 2.36 4.69 7.52
CA GLY A 172 3.16 5.87 7.83
C GLY A 172 2.68 6.67 9.04
N ILE A 173 3.17 7.91 9.13
CA ILE A 173 2.78 8.87 10.17
C ILE A 173 1.45 9.51 9.79
N HIS A 174 0.46 9.43 10.67
CA HIS A 174 -0.91 9.94 10.47
C HIS A 174 -1.04 11.38 10.97
N THR A 175 -0.47 11.66 12.14
CA THR A 175 -0.47 13.01 12.74
C THR A 175 0.89 13.34 13.35
N ILE A 176 1.24 14.63 13.30
CA ILE A 176 2.41 15.24 13.95
C ILE A 176 1.89 16.45 14.73
N ASP A 177 2.08 16.48 16.04
CA ASP A 177 1.57 17.50 16.97
C ASP A 177 0.07 17.77 16.78
N GLY A 178 -0.69 16.69 16.56
CA GLY A 178 -2.14 16.74 16.31
C GLY A 178 -2.55 17.21 14.91
N ARG A 179 -1.59 17.58 14.04
CA ARG A 179 -1.86 17.97 12.65
C ARG A 179 -1.78 16.76 11.72
N PRO A 180 -2.77 16.54 10.84
CA PRO A 180 -2.75 15.42 9.90
C PRO A 180 -1.69 15.63 8.82
N THR A 181 -0.93 14.59 8.51
CA THR A 181 0.15 14.60 7.50
C THR A 181 -0.35 14.39 6.07
N GLY A 182 -1.64 14.08 5.88
CA GLY A 182 -2.20 13.76 4.58
C GLY A 182 -2.06 12.29 4.16
N VAL A 183 -1.43 11.44 4.98
CA VAL A 183 -1.49 9.99 4.77
C VAL A 183 -2.88 9.42 5.13
N LEU A 184 -3.58 10.11 6.05
CA LEU A 184 -5.02 9.99 6.34
C LEU A 184 -5.63 11.40 6.49
N PRO A 185 -5.85 12.13 5.38
CA PRO A 185 -6.41 13.48 5.45
C PRO A 185 -7.87 13.37 5.91
N ALA A 186 -8.30 14.29 6.78
CA ALA A 186 -9.66 14.34 7.31
C ALA A 186 -10.75 14.41 6.22
N ALA A 187 -10.38 14.85 5.01
CA ALA A 187 -11.20 14.79 3.81
C ALA A 187 -10.39 14.17 2.65
N PHE A 188 -10.81 13.00 2.17
CA PHE A 188 -10.32 12.45 0.89
C PHE A 188 -11.26 12.90 -0.23
N SER A 189 -10.71 13.41 -1.33
CA SER A 189 -11.47 13.63 -2.56
C SER A 189 -12.00 12.29 -3.08
N ASN A 190 -13.26 12.27 -3.54
CA ASN A 190 -14.00 11.06 -3.92
C ASN A 190 -13.38 10.29 -5.11
N ILE A 191 -12.43 10.88 -5.84
CA ILE A 191 -11.81 10.29 -7.05
C ILE A 191 -10.35 10.78 -7.13
N GLY A 192 -9.39 9.85 -7.07
CA GLY A 192 -7.97 10.11 -7.37
C GLY A 192 -6.98 9.42 -6.42
N VAL A 193 -5.98 8.75 -7.00
CA VAL A 193 -4.77 8.33 -6.29
C VAL A 193 -3.88 9.57 -6.16
N ARG A 194 -4.00 10.32 -5.06
CA ARG A 194 -3.00 11.35 -4.75
C ARG A 194 -1.80 10.66 -4.11
N SER A 195 -0.63 10.89 -4.68
CA SER A 195 0.68 10.51 -4.12
C SER A 195 0.85 11.14 -2.74
N ASN A 196 1.48 10.40 -1.84
CA ASN A 196 1.99 10.90 -0.55
C ASN A 196 3.11 11.90 -0.83
N GLU A 197 2.77 13.11 -1.27
CA GLU A 197 3.72 14.22 -1.28
C GLU A 197 3.87 14.72 0.17
N PRO A 198 5.09 14.80 0.71
CA PRO A 198 5.31 15.46 1.98
C PRO A 198 4.96 16.97 1.86
N PRO A 199 4.57 17.62 2.97
CA PRO A 199 4.36 19.06 3.00
C PRO A 199 5.64 19.86 2.71
#